data_AF-A0A180FZT5-F1
#
_entry.id   AF-A0A180FZT5-F1
#
_cell.length_a   1.000
_cell.length_b   1.000
_cell.length_c   1.000
_cell.angle_alpha   90.00
_cell.angle_beta   90.00
_cell.angle_gamma   90.00
#
_symmetry.space_group_name_H-M   'P 1'
#
loop_
_entity.id
_entity.type
_entity.pdbx_description
1 polymer ?
#
loop_
_entity_poly.entity_id
_entity_poly.type
_entity_poly.pdbx_seq_one_letter_code
_entity_poly.pdbx_strand_id
1 'polypeptide(L)'
;MAGIRVPNHPAGMTGLFEPLNESIPKAVRGNMYGNITTPSYLQCAGAYNTKLKDFDLTLITKTALNNVLELERSYYLSGKLIALNDGSTPVFTYTQDLVAPAGPTSNSPLSFTNKATVDSLGIVVSREEVLAPGDTGESKLFSGAQVILGRVLKVM
;
A
#
# COMPACT_ATOMS: atom_id res chain seq x y z
N MET A 1 9.82 31.67 0.55
CA MET A 1 10.62 30.53 1.03
C MET A 1 10.08 29.26 0.40
N ALA A 2 10.80 28.66 -0.54
CA ALA A 2 10.48 27.32 -1.02
C ALA A 2 10.88 26.35 0.10
N GLY A 3 9.89 25.78 0.80
CA GLY A 3 10.16 24.76 1.81
C GLY A 3 10.92 23.60 1.19
N ILE A 4 11.97 23.14 1.85
CA ILE A 4 12.73 21.94 1.47
C ILE A 4 11.73 20.80 1.30
N ARG A 5 11.44 20.41 0.05
CA ARG A 5 10.60 19.25 -0.23
C ARG A 5 11.46 18.02 -0.02
N VAL A 6 11.10 17.21 0.98
CA VAL A 6 11.74 15.92 1.21
C VAL A 6 11.52 15.05 -0.04
N PRO A 7 12.57 14.44 -0.61
CA PRO A 7 12.44 13.51 -1.72
C PRO A 7 11.47 12.38 -1.38
N ASN A 8 10.64 11.97 -2.34
CA ASN A 8 9.82 10.78 -2.17
C ASN A 8 10.75 9.56 -2.18
N HIS A 9 10.98 8.97 -1.03
CA HIS A 9 11.71 7.71 -0.92
C HIS A 9 10.73 6.54 -1.14
N PRO A 10 11.03 5.63 -2.08
CA PRO A 10 10.23 4.42 -2.23
C PRO A 10 10.32 3.53 -0.99
N ALA A 11 9.17 3.00 -0.57
CA ALA A 11 9.05 1.98 0.46
C ALA A 11 8.93 0.60 -0.21
N GLY A 12 9.62 -0.42 0.30
CA GLY A 12 9.29 -1.80 0.00
C GLY A 12 7.92 -2.13 0.57
N MET A 13 7.08 -2.84 -0.17
CA MET A 13 5.77 -3.25 0.31
C MET A 13 5.39 -4.62 -0.24
N THR A 14 4.83 -5.45 0.63
CA THR A 14 4.28 -6.77 0.30
C THR A 14 2.91 -6.94 0.95
N GLY A 15 2.01 -7.66 0.29
CA GLY A 15 0.67 -7.88 0.83
C GLY A 15 -0.28 -8.52 -0.17
N LEU A 16 -1.53 -8.71 0.27
CA LEU A 16 -2.64 -9.14 -0.57
C LEU A 16 -3.41 -7.92 -1.06
N PHE A 17 -3.72 -7.90 -2.35
CA PHE A 17 -4.46 -6.83 -3.02
C PHE A 17 -5.51 -7.43 -3.93
N GLU A 18 -6.61 -6.70 -4.08
CA GLU A 18 -7.64 -7.01 -5.06
C GLU A 18 -7.84 -5.84 -6.02
N PRO A 19 -8.07 -6.11 -7.32
CA PRO A 19 -8.45 -5.07 -8.27
C PRO A 19 -9.85 -4.51 -7.97
N LEU A 20 -9.97 -3.19 -7.96
CA LEU A 20 -11.27 -2.51 -7.85
C LEU A 20 -11.97 -2.33 -9.20
N ASN A 21 -11.20 -2.26 -10.28
CA ASN A 21 -11.67 -2.16 -11.66
C ASN A 21 -10.73 -2.92 -12.60
N GLU A 22 -11.14 -3.04 -13.86
CA GLU A 22 -10.31 -3.64 -14.91
C GLU A 22 -8.94 -2.98 -15.00
N SER A 23 -7.91 -3.82 -15.22
CA SER A 23 -6.55 -3.37 -15.43
C SER A 23 -6.42 -2.68 -16.80
N ILE A 24 -5.84 -1.49 -16.83
CA ILE A 24 -5.70 -0.68 -18.04
C ILE A 24 -4.27 -0.81 -18.61
N PRO A 25 -4.07 -1.53 -19.73
CA PRO A 25 -2.79 -1.58 -20.42
C PRO A 25 -2.50 -0.26 -21.15
N LYS A 26 -1.28 0.26 -20.98
CA LYS A 26 -0.77 1.46 -21.66
C LYS A 26 0.53 1.11 -22.39
N ALA A 27 0.45 1.04 -23.71
CA ALA A 27 1.59 0.84 -24.60
C ALA A 27 1.50 1.73 -25.84
N VAL A 28 2.66 1.95 -26.47
CA VAL A 28 2.75 2.56 -27.79
C VAL A 28 2.18 1.58 -28.83
N ARG A 29 1.53 2.10 -29.87
CA ARG A 29 0.94 1.29 -30.95
C ARG A 29 1.98 0.33 -31.52
N GLY A 30 1.62 -0.96 -31.59
CA GLY A 30 2.49 -2.02 -32.10
C GLY A 30 3.34 -2.72 -31.03
N ASN A 31 3.37 -2.25 -29.78
CA ASN A 31 4.09 -2.91 -28.70
C ASN A 31 3.20 -3.87 -27.93
N MET A 32 3.73 -5.07 -27.65
CA MET A 32 3.10 -6.06 -26.76
C MET A 32 3.46 -5.88 -25.29
N TYR A 33 4.35 -4.94 -24.97
CA TYR A 33 4.81 -4.64 -23.61
C TYR A 33 4.50 -3.19 -23.26
N GLY A 34 4.16 -2.96 -21.99
CA GLY A 34 3.83 -1.63 -21.51
C GLY A 34 3.59 -1.60 -20.01
N ASN A 35 3.07 -0.47 -19.55
CA ASN A 35 2.63 -0.34 -18.16
C ASN A 35 1.19 -0.83 -18.08
N ILE A 36 0.89 -1.69 -17.13
CA ILE A 36 -0.50 -2.02 -16.76
C ILE A 36 -0.79 -1.29 -15.47
N THR A 37 -1.92 -0.59 -15.43
CA THR A 37 -2.36 0.20 -14.27
C THR A 37 -3.66 -0.39 -13.74
N THR A 38 -3.71 -0.71 -12.46
CA THR A 38 -4.88 -1.34 -11.84
C THR A 38 -5.22 -0.59 -10.55
N PRO A 39 -6.43 -0.04 -10.41
CA PRO A 39 -6.84 0.58 -9.15
C PRO A 39 -7.07 -0.50 -8.09
N SER A 40 -6.62 -0.24 -6.87
CA SER A 40 -6.73 -1.13 -5.71
C SER A 40 -6.75 -0.30 -4.43
N TYR A 41 -6.70 -0.95 -3.28
CA TYR A 41 -6.71 -0.31 -1.98
C TYR A 41 -5.93 -1.13 -0.95
N LEU A 42 -5.61 -0.46 0.16
CA LEU A 42 -4.98 -1.05 1.34
C LEU A 42 -5.91 -0.86 2.54
N GLN A 43 -6.29 -1.97 3.18
CA GLN A 43 -7.08 -1.93 4.40
C GLN A 43 -6.20 -1.77 5.64
N CYS A 44 -6.50 -0.78 6.46
CA CYS A 44 -5.83 -0.58 7.74
C CYS A 44 -6.84 -0.24 8.82
N ALA A 45 -6.73 -0.87 10.00
CA ALA A 45 -7.60 -0.60 11.14
C ALA A 45 -6.90 0.16 12.28
N GLY A 46 -5.70 0.68 12.04
CA GLY A 46 -4.82 1.24 13.06
C GLY A 46 -4.22 0.17 13.97
N ALA A 47 -3.36 0.57 14.92
CA ALA A 47 -2.64 -0.36 15.81
C ALA A 47 -3.56 -1.21 16.70
N TYR A 48 -4.74 -0.68 17.07
CA TYR A 48 -5.69 -1.34 17.98
C TYR A 48 -6.92 -1.91 17.26
N ASN A 49 -6.92 -1.95 15.92
CA ASN A 49 -8.05 -2.41 15.11
C ASN A 49 -9.38 -1.66 15.36
N THR A 50 -9.30 -0.39 15.75
CA THR A 50 -10.49 0.41 16.14
C THR A 50 -11.04 1.29 15.03
N LYS A 51 -10.25 1.59 14.00
CA LYS A 51 -10.62 2.51 12.92
C LYS A 51 -10.33 1.90 11.56
N LEU A 52 -11.28 1.12 11.05
CA LEU A 52 -11.17 0.52 9.73
C LEU A 52 -11.24 1.62 8.65
N LYS A 53 -10.20 1.68 7.83
CA LYS A 53 -10.09 2.61 6.72
C LYS A 53 -9.39 1.97 5.54
N ASP A 54 -9.98 2.16 4.39
CA ASP A 54 -9.42 1.75 3.11
C ASP A 54 -8.67 2.93 2.49
N PHE A 55 -7.44 2.67 2.08
CA PHE A 55 -6.56 3.64 1.44
C PHE A 55 -6.41 3.29 -0.03
N ASP A 56 -6.88 4.16 -0.91
CA ASP A 56 -6.76 3.94 -2.35
C ASP A 56 -5.29 3.90 -2.78
N LEU A 57 -5.00 2.99 -3.70
CA LEU A 57 -3.68 2.77 -4.28
C LEU A 57 -3.79 2.51 -5.78
N THR A 58 -2.78 2.93 -6.53
CA THR A 58 -2.65 2.58 -7.94
C THR A 58 -1.56 1.53 -8.10
N LEU A 59 -1.93 0.30 -8.48
CA LEU A 59 -1.01 -0.76 -8.81
C LEU A 59 -0.44 -0.52 -10.20
N ILE A 60 0.88 -0.64 -10.36
CA ILE A 60 1.55 -0.55 -11.66
C ILE A 60 2.50 -1.72 -11.83
N THR A 61 2.47 -2.36 -13.00
CA THR A 61 3.49 -3.31 -13.43
C THR A 61 3.94 -2.99 -14.84
N LYS A 62 5.15 -3.43 -15.19
CA LYS A 62 5.71 -3.33 -16.54
C LYS A 62 5.85 -4.72 -17.10
N THR A 63 4.98 -5.10 -18.02
CA THR A 63 4.93 -6.48 -18.52
C THR A 63 4.19 -6.54 -19.85
N ALA A 64 3.97 -7.76 -20.35
CA ALA A 64 3.15 -8.01 -21.52
C ALA A 64 1.70 -7.57 -21.26
N LEU A 65 1.05 -6.93 -22.24
CA LEU A 65 -0.25 -6.26 -22.03
C LEU A 65 -1.40 -7.20 -21.63
N ASN A 66 -1.24 -8.50 -21.81
CA ASN A 66 -2.18 -9.55 -21.42
C ASN A 66 -2.01 -10.03 -19.96
N ASN A 67 -0.94 -9.64 -19.27
CA ASN A 67 -0.68 -10.01 -17.87
C ASN A 67 -1.44 -9.09 -16.91
N VAL A 68 -2.75 -8.99 -17.11
CA VAL A 68 -3.66 -8.18 -16.30
C VAL A 68 -4.07 -8.91 -15.01
N LEU A 69 -4.42 -8.14 -13.98
CA LEU A 69 -5.06 -8.67 -12.79
C LEU A 69 -6.58 -8.78 -13.03
N GLU A 70 -7.16 -9.91 -12.67
CA GLU A 70 -8.59 -10.22 -12.84
C GLU A 70 -9.41 -9.63 -11.69
N LEU A 71 -10.62 -9.18 -12.01
CA LEU A 71 -11.60 -8.79 -11.00
C LEU A 71 -12.02 -9.99 -10.14
N GLU A 72 -12.55 -9.70 -8.95
CA GLU A 72 -13.02 -10.71 -7.98
C GLU A 72 -11.94 -11.71 -7.54
N ARG A 73 -10.66 -11.34 -7.69
CA ARG A 73 -9.52 -12.15 -7.34
C ARG A 73 -8.50 -11.35 -6.53
N SER A 74 -7.91 -12.03 -5.56
CA SER A 74 -6.83 -11.48 -4.74
C SER A 74 -5.47 -11.98 -5.21
N TYR A 75 -4.47 -11.12 -5.08
CA TYR A 75 -3.10 -11.39 -5.48
C TYR A 75 -2.15 -11.00 -4.36
N TYR A 76 -1.20 -11.88 -4.07
CA TYR A 76 -0.02 -11.53 -3.30
C TYR A 76 0.95 -10.78 -4.22
N LEU A 77 1.25 -9.54 -3.85
CA LEU A 77 2.11 -8.65 -4.62
C LEU A 77 3.28 -8.18 -3.76
N SER A 78 4.43 -8.01 -4.40
CA SER A 78 5.65 -7.46 -3.79
C SER A 78 6.24 -6.40 -4.71
N GLY A 79 6.67 -5.29 -4.14
CA GLY A 79 7.12 -4.16 -4.93
C GLY A 79 7.53 -2.93 -4.14
N LYS A 80 7.43 -1.78 -4.81
CA LYS A 80 7.77 -0.46 -4.26
C LYS A 80 6.57 0.46 -4.23
N LEU A 81 6.23 0.95 -3.04
CA LEU A 81 5.23 1.97 -2.80
C LEU A 81 5.88 3.37 -2.80
N ILE A 82 5.28 4.32 -3.51
CA ILE A 82 5.66 5.72 -3.51
C ILE A 82 4.42 6.57 -3.28
N ALA A 83 4.36 7.29 -2.16
CA ALA A 83 3.38 8.36 -2.01
C ALA A 83 3.85 9.62 -2.74
N LEU A 84 2.93 10.26 -3.44
CA LEU A 84 3.21 11.43 -4.25
C LEU A 84 3.09 12.70 -3.40
N ASN A 85 3.94 13.69 -3.70
CA ASN A 85 4.08 14.92 -2.91
C ASN A 85 2.91 15.90 -3.07
N ASP A 86 2.04 15.64 -4.04
CA ASP A 86 0.86 16.42 -4.42
C ASP A 86 -0.43 15.92 -3.76
N GLY A 87 -0.35 14.86 -2.94
CA GLY A 87 -1.51 14.26 -2.27
C GLY A 87 -2.36 13.37 -3.19
N SER A 88 -1.88 13.11 -4.42
CA SER A 88 -2.51 12.12 -5.28
C SER A 88 -2.32 10.70 -4.75
N THR A 89 -3.11 9.77 -5.29
CA THR A 89 -3.13 8.36 -4.90
C THR A 89 -1.72 7.76 -4.95
N PRO A 90 -1.24 7.12 -3.87
CA PRO A 90 0.07 6.48 -3.89
C PRO A 90 0.16 5.40 -4.96
N VAL A 91 1.35 5.27 -5.53
CA VAL A 91 1.64 4.31 -6.60
C VAL A 91 2.41 3.13 -6.02
N PHE A 92 1.89 1.92 -6.20
CA PHE A 92 2.56 0.68 -5.84
C PHE A 92 3.00 -0.05 -7.10
N THR A 93 4.31 0.00 -7.37
CA THR A 93 4.91 -0.69 -8.52
C THR A 93 5.31 -2.11 -8.10
N TYR A 94 4.58 -3.12 -8.57
CA TYR A 94 4.83 -4.52 -8.23
C TYR A 94 5.68 -5.23 -9.30
N THR A 95 6.37 -6.29 -8.87
CA THR A 95 7.19 -7.13 -9.75
C THR A 95 6.33 -8.28 -10.29
N GLN A 96 6.14 -8.34 -11.62
CA GLN A 96 5.28 -9.35 -12.25
C GLN A 96 5.68 -10.79 -11.89
N ASP A 97 6.98 -11.09 -11.84
CA ASP A 97 7.48 -12.44 -11.57
C ASP A 97 7.18 -12.95 -10.15
N LEU A 98 6.79 -12.05 -9.24
CA LEU A 98 6.45 -12.34 -7.85
C LEU A 98 4.95 -12.37 -7.58
N VAL A 99 4.12 -12.21 -8.62
CA VAL A 99 2.66 -12.22 -8.49
C VAL A 99 2.20 -13.64 -8.20
N ALA A 100 1.51 -13.83 -7.08
CA ALA A 100 0.89 -15.12 -6.75
C ALA A 100 -0.63 -14.93 -6.55
N PRO A 101 -1.49 -15.60 -7.33
CA PRO A 101 -2.93 -15.59 -7.10
C PRO A 101 -3.26 -16.23 -5.74
N ALA A 102 -3.98 -15.53 -4.89
CA ALA A 102 -4.34 -16.01 -3.54
C ALA A 102 -5.73 -16.67 -3.50
N GLY A 103 -6.65 -16.28 -4.39
CA GLY A 103 -7.98 -16.90 -4.51
C GLY A 103 -9.08 -15.92 -4.87
N PRO A 104 -10.32 -16.41 -5.11
CA PRO A 104 -11.48 -15.57 -5.34
C PRO A 104 -11.87 -14.80 -4.07
N THR A 105 -12.40 -13.59 -4.23
CA THR A 105 -12.78 -12.72 -3.09
C THR A 105 -14.25 -12.86 -2.70
N SER A 106 -15.07 -13.56 -3.50
CA SER A 106 -16.54 -13.64 -3.36
C SER A 106 -17.09 -14.66 -2.34
N ASN A 107 -16.38 -15.75 -2.03
CA ASN A 107 -16.92 -16.84 -1.21
C ASN A 107 -16.49 -16.84 0.28
N SER A 108 -15.54 -15.99 0.65
CA SER A 108 -15.21 -15.66 2.04
C SER A 108 -14.26 -14.46 1.98
N PRO A 109 -14.63 -13.28 2.51
CA PRO A 109 -13.74 -12.13 2.45
C PRO A 109 -12.53 -12.41 3.34
N LEU A 110 -11.41 -12.79 2.72
CA LEU A 110 -10.12 -12.78 3.39
C LEU A 110 -9.92 -11.35 3.90
N SER A 111 -9.82 -11.18 5.22
CA SER A 111 -9.55 -9.86 5.77
C SER A 111 -8.10 -9.48 5.48
N PHE A 112 -7.91 -8.46 4.63
CA PHE A 112 -6.60 -7.88 4.33
C PHE A 112 -6.20 -6.79 5.33
N THR A 113 -7.06 -6.51 6.30
CA THR A 113 -6.88 -5.47 7.30
C THR A 113 -5.60 -5.70 8.10
N ASN A 114 -4.68 -4.72 8.04
CA ASN A 114 -3.39 -4.77 8.73
C ASN A 114 -2.53 -5.99 8.36
N LYS A 115 -2.66 -6.51 7.12
CA LYS A 115 -1.88 -7.67 6.62
C LYS A 115 -0.80 -7.31 5.60
N ALA A 116 -0.61 -6.04 5.28
CA ALA A 116 0.50 -5.61 4.44
C ALA A 116 1.74 -5.28 5.27
N THR A 117 2.92 -5.65 4.75
CA THR A 117 4.22 -5.28 5.31
C THR A 117 4.78 -4.13 4.50
N VAL A 118 5.30 -3.12 5.18
CA VAL A 118 5.94 -1.96 4.55
C VAL A 118 7.31 -1.73 5.18
N ASP A 119 8.34 -1.86 4.37
CA ASP A 119 9.74 -1.66 4.75
C ASP A 119 10.23 -0.35 4.13
N SER A 120 10.45 0.68 4.95
CA SER A 120 10.87 1.98 4.44
C SER A 120 11.89 2.68 5.34
N LEU A 121 12.73 3.50 4.71
CA LEU A 121 13.58 4.45 5.40
C LEU A 121 12.78 5.75 5.53
N GLY A 122 12.15 5.93 6.69
CA GLY A 122 11.34 7.11 7.01
C GLY A 122 12.06 8.07 7.97
N ILE A 123 11.67 9.34 7.92
CA ILE A 123 11.94 10.31 8.99
C ILE A 123 10.73 10.28 9.92
N VAL A 124 10.95 10.06 11.21
CA VAL A 124 9.89 10.18 12.22
C VAL A 124 9.58 11.67 12.41
N VAL A 125 8.45 12.12 11.86
CA VAL A 125 8.03 13.53 11.93
C VAL A 125 7.31 13.83 13.26
N SER A 126 6.67 12.82 13.86
CA SER A 126 6.02 12.91 15.16
C SER A 126 5.99 11.53 15.80
N ARG A 127 6.24 11.46 17.11
CA ARG A 127 6.13 10.26 17.92
C ARG A 127 5.19 10.56 19.07
N GLU A 128 4.10 9.81 19.18
CA GLU A 128 3.19 9.86 20.31
C GLU A 128 3.16 8.47 20.94
N GLU A 129 3.29 8.42 22.27
CA GLU A 129 3.21 7.17 23.02
C GLU A 129 1.74 6.79 23.15
N VAL A 130 1.35 5.68 22.52
CA VAL A 130 -0.02 5.19 22.65
C VAL A 130 -0.07 4.20 23.81
N LEU A 131 -0.67 4.65 24.92
CA LEU A 131 -0.93 3.80 26.06
C LEU A 131 -2.01 2.78 25.69
N ALA A 132 -1.80 1.51 26.07
CA ALA A 132 -2.85 0.51 25.93
C ALA A 132 -4.06 0.91 26.80
N PRO A 133 -5.31 0.63 26.36
CA PRO A 133 -6.48 0.91 27.17
C PRO A 133 -6.40 0.11 28.48
N GLY A 134 -6.15 0.83 29.58
CA GLY A 134 -6.04 0.27 30.93
C GLY A 134 -4.63 0.25 31.54
N ASP A 135 -3.60 0.75 30.84
CA ASP A 135 -2.22 0.77 31.37
C ASP A 135 -1.91 2.09 32.07
N THR A 136 -1.80 2.08 33.39
CA THR A 136 -1.26 3.18 34.20
C THR A 136 0.26 3.21 34.06
N GLY A 137 0.74 3.78 32.96
CA GLY A 137 2.00 4.51 32.87
C GLY A 137 3.26 3.93 33.53
N GLU A 138 3.49 2.61 33.47
CA GLU A 138 4.77 2.03 33.88
C GLU A 138 5.41 1.27 32.71
N SER A 139 6.32 2.00 32.05
CA SER A 139 7.35 1.59 31.08
C SER A 139 7.30 0.13 30.59
N LYS A 140 6.65 -0.09 29.45
CA LYS A 140 6.99 -1.19 28.55
C LYS A 140 7.34 -0.63 27.17
N LEU A 141 8.64 -0.62 26.89
CA LEU A 141 9.22 -0.27 25.60
C LEU A 141 8.75 -1.26 24.52
N PHE A 142 7.61 -0.99 23.90
CA PHE A 142 7.27 -1.59 22.63
C PHE A 142 7.88 -0.75 21.51
N SER A 143 9.01 -1.23 20.98
CA SER A 143 9.59 -0.73 19.73
C SER A 143 8.74 -1.20 18.54
N GLY A 144 7.54 -0.64 18.40
CA GLY A 144 6.74 -0.73 17.18
C GLY A 144 6.97 0.51 16.34
N ALA A 145 7.96 0.49 15.45
CA ALA A 145 8.12 1.54 14.46
C ALA A 145 6.98 1.43 13.44
N GLN A 146 5.83 2.03 13.74
CA GLN A 146 4.79 2.22 12.75
C GLN A 146 5.19 3.38 11.84
N VAL A 147 6.05 3.08 10.86
CA VAL A 147 6.38 4.00 9.76
C VAL A 147 5.22 3.98 8.78
N ILE A 148 4.13 4.66 9.11
CA ILE A 148 3.20 5.15 8.09
C ILE A 148 3.89 6.38 7.51
N LEU A 149 4.47 6.19 6.32
CA LEU A 149 5.02 7.15 5.36
C LEU A 149 5.31 8.57 5.88
N GLY A 150 6.49 9.10 5.54
CA GLY A 150 7.02 10.43 5.88
C GLY A 150 6.21 11.68 5.49
N ARG A 151 4.90 11.58 5.31
CA ARG A 151 3.93 12.60 5.66
C ARG A 151 2.83 11.91 6.46
N VAL A 152 2.68 12.35 7.72
CA VAL A 152 1.47 12.16 8.52
C VAL A 152 0.28 12.24 7.57
N LEU A 153 -0.38 11.11 7.34
CA LEU A 153 -1.71 11.11 6.74
C LEU A 153 -2.63 11.61 7.87
N LYS A 154 -2.53 12.91 8.12
CA LYS A 154 -3.33 13.65 9.09
C LYS A 154 -4.68 13.81 8.44
N VAL A 155 -5.50 12.78 8.54
CA VAL A 155 -6.93 12.93 8.26
C VAL A 155 -7.52 13.44 9.56
N MET A 156 -8.09 14.66 9.48
CA MET A 156 -8.94 15.23 10.52
C MET A 156 -10.00 14.22 10.98
#